data_AF-A0A1H3EPA8-F1
#
_entry.id   AF-A0A1H3EPA8-F1
#
_cell.length_a   1.000
_cell.length_b   1.000
_cell.length_c   1.000
_cell.angle_alpha   90.00
_cell.angle_beta   90.00
_cell.angle_gamma   90.00
#
_symmetry.space_group_name_H-M   'P 1'
#
loop_
_entity.id
_entity.type
_entity.pdbx_description
1 polymer ?
#
loop_
_entity_poly.entity_id
_entity_poly.type
_entity_poly.pdbx_seq_one_letter_code
_entity_poly.pdbx_strand_id
1 'polypeptide(L)' 'MRPKTDVETESVYECFDCLARTVDPETPTCDDCGGDLWHIGRSRDM' A
#
# COMPACT_ATOMS: atom_id res chain seq x y z
N MET A 1 -12.64 -24.46 16.20
CA MET A 1 -12.75 -23.61 15.01
C MET A 1 -11.96 -22.35 15.25
N ARG A 2 -10.88 -22.11 14.49
CA ARG A 2 -10.14 -20.85 14.51
C ARG A 2 -10.63 -20.03 13.32
N PRO A 3 -11.23 -18.84 13.50
CA PRO A 3 -11.64 -18.04 12.35
C PRO A 3 -10.39 -17.68 11.56
N LYS A 4 -10.37 -18.10 10.30
CA LYS A 4 -9.48 -17.51 9.30
C LYS A 4 -10.05 -16.13 9.06
N THR A 5 -9.67 -15.18 9.89
CA THR A 5 -9.86 -13.79 9.53
C THR A 5 -8.89 -13.57 8.39
N ASP A 6 -9.38 -13.72 7.18
CA ASP A 6 -8.81 -13.10 5.99
C ASP A 6 -8.98 -11.61 6.25
N VAL A 7 -8.09 -11.06 7.06
CA VAL A 7 -7.99 -9.61 7.19
C VAL A 7 -7.36 -9.24 5.86
N GLU A 8 -8.20 -8.85 4.91
CA GLU A 8 -7.77 -8.08 3.75
C GLU A 8 -7.22 -6.77 4.31
N THR A 9 -5.98 -6.84 4.83
CA THR A 9 -5.25 -5.67 5.25
C THR A 9 -4.87 -4.97 3.97
N GLU A 10 -5.63 -3.95 3.64
CA GLU A 10 -5.29 -2.98 2.60
C GLU A 10 -3.80 -2.69 2.65
N SER A 11 -3.09 -3.08 1.59
CA SER A 11 -1.64 -2.96 1.53
C SER A 11 -1.33 -1.54 1.08
N VAL A 12 -0.76 -0.74 1.98
CA VAL A 12 -0.44 0.65 1.67
C VAL A 12 0.95 0.73 1.08
N TYR A 13 1.05 1.46 -0.01
CA TYR A 13 2.27 1.75 -0.72
C TYR A 13 2.51 3.26 -0.74
N GLU A 14 3.77 3.65 -0.84
CA GLU A 14 4.16 5.05 -0.94
C GLU A 14 5.20 5.22 -2.06
N CYS A 15 5.24 6.37 -2.71
CA CYS A 15 6.24 6.64 -3.74
C CYS A 15 7.51 7.24 -3.13
N PHE A 16 8.68 6.80 -3.59
CA PHE A 16 9.96 7.40 -3.17
C PHE A 16 10.16 8.84 -3.66
N ASP A 17 9.62 9.17 -4.83
CA ASP A 17 9.89 10.46 -5.47
C ASP A 17 8.93 11.57 -5.02
N CYS A 18 7.62 11.29 -5.03
CA CYS A 18 6.59 12.29 -4.70
C CYS A 18 5.95 12.11 -3.33
N LEU A 19 6.28 11.02 -2.60
CA LEU A 19 5.67 10.67 -1.31
C LEU A 19 4.15 10.47 -1.36
N ALA A 20 3.59 10.23 -2.56
CA ALA A 20 2.18 9.89 -2.71
C ALA A 20 1.89 8.50 -2.14
N ARG A 21 0.78 8.38 -1.39
CA ARG A 21 0.33 7.12 -0.80
C ARG A 21 -0.77 6.51 -1.65
N THR A 22 -0.64 5.23 -1.97
CA THR A 22 -1.62 4.46 -2.73
C THR A 22 -1.95 3.18 -1.98
N VAL A 23 -3.22 2.82 -1.96
CA VAL A 23 -3.71 1.60 -1.32
C VAL A 23 -4.01 0.59 -2.42
N ASP A 24 -3.49 -0.62 -2.27
CA ASP A 24 -3.66 -1.73 -3.22
C ASP A 24 -3.47 -1.29 -4.69
N PRO A 25 -2.31 -0.70 -5.05
CA PRO A 25 -2.05 -0.25 -6.40
C PRO A 25 -2.04 -1.43 -7.38
N GLU A 26 -2.66 -1.26 -8.55
CA GLU A 26 -2.65 -2.27 -9.61
C GLU A 26 -1.24 -2.47 -10.22
N THR A 27 -0.37 -1.47 -10.11
CA THR A 27 1.01 -1.51 -10.61
C THR A 27 1.99 -1.02 -9.54
N PRO A 28 3.25 -1.48 -9.51
CA PRO A 28 4.26 -1.01 -8.56
C PRO A 28 4.80 0.40 -8.89
N THR A 29 4.05 1.19 -9.66
CA THR A 29 4.47 2.48 -10.18
C THR A 29 3.46 3.54 -9.77
N CYS A 30 3.95 4.70 -9.32
CA CYS A 30 3.12 5.81 -8.91
C CYS A 30 2.44 6.44 -10.12
N ASP A 31 1.11 6.59 -10.07
CA ASP A 31 0.34 7.21 -11.16
C ASP A 31 0.65 8.72 -11.33
N ASP A 32 1.08 9.38 -10.25
CA ASP A 32 1.32 10.83 -10.22
C ASP A 32 2.67 11.23 -10.85
N CYS A 33 3.74 10.50 -10.52
CA CYS A 33 5.10 10.85 -10.94
C CYS A 33 5.82 9.76 -11.74
N GLY A 34 5.24 8.55 -11.86
CA GLY A 34 5.88 7.41 -12.50
C GLY A 34 7.01 6.76 -11.70
N GLY A 35 7.23 7.18 -10.45
CA GLY A 35 8.26 6.62 -9.56
C GLY A 35 7.89 5.26 -8.98
N ASP A 36 8.86 4.57 -8.40
CA ASP A 36 8.65 3.26 -7.78
C ASP A 36 7.84 3.37 -6.47
N LEU A 37 6.86 2.47 -6.32
CA LEU A 37 6.07 2.32 -5.09
C LEU A 37 6.71 1.27 -4.17
N TRP A 38 6.92 1.63 -2.91
CA TRP A 38 7.32 0.67 -1.87
C TRP A 38 6.18 0.34 -0.92
N HIS A 39 6.13 -0.90 -0.48
CA HIS A 39 5.13 -1.35 0.49
C HIS A 39 5.51 -0.83 1.88
N ILE A 40 4.72 0.11 2.40
CA ILE A 40 4.89 0.67 3.75
C ILE A 40 4.09 -0.11 4.81
N GLY A 41 3.38 -1.16 4.40
CA GLY A 41 2.59 -2.01 5.28
C GLY A 41 1.26 -1.37 5.65
N ARG A 42 0.55 -2.00 6.59
CA ARG A 42 -0.74 -1.49 7.09
C ARG A 42 -0.62 -0.08 7.66
N SER A 43 -1.54 0.80 7.29
CA SER A 43 -1.82 2.01 8.06
C SER A 43 -2.21 1.56 9.46
N ARG A 44 -1.25 1.59 10.39
CA ARG A 44 -1.53 1.31 11.79
C ARG A 44 -2.09 2.61 12.35
N ASP A 45 -3.39 2.80 12.13
CA ASP A 45 -4.17 3.81 12.83
C ASP A 45 -3.89 3.59 14.33
N MET A 46 -3.28 4.60 14.93
CA MET A 46 -2.69 4.58 16.27
C MET A 46 -3.69 5.09 17.28
#